data_AF-A0A7C9PMG3-F1
#
_entry.id   AF-A0A7C9PMG3-F1
#
_cell.length_a   1.000
_cell.length_b   1.000
_cell.length_c   1.000
_cell.angle_alpha   90.00
_cell.angle_beta   90.00
_cell.angle_gamma   90.00
#
_symmetry.space_group_name_H-M   'P 1'
#
loop_
_entity.id
_entity.type
_entity.pdbx_description
1 polymer ?
#
loop_
_entity_poly.entity_id
_entity_poly.type
_entity_poly.pdbx_seq_one_letter_code
_entity_poly.pdbx_strand_id
1 'polypeptide(L)'
;MEPASKTFEAELVEHRPGGVLRLAPPIAPFELVVRRRADGSELIRTPAELDAPELLLDTVRRDLDEMTVDEFIAEWKMPDSL
;
A
#
# COMPACT_ATOMS: atom_id res chain seq x y z
N MET A 1 -3.86 -14.02 -18.38
CA MET A 1 -4.38 -12.90 -17.59
C MET A 1 -3.17 -12.04 -17.23
N GLU A 2 -3.28 -10.71 -17.28
CA GLU A 2 -2.12 -9.84 -17.07
C GLU A 2 -1.80 -9.71 -15.57
N PRO A 3 -0.51 -9.66 -15.19
CA PRO A 3 -0.13 -9.48 -13.80
C PRO A 3 -0.50 -8.08 -13.31
N ALA A 4 -0.86 -7.97 -12.04
CA ALA A 4 -1.27 -6.73 -11.41
C ALA A 4 -0.17 -5.65 -11.48
N SER A 5 1.10 -6.04 -11.55
CA SER A 5 2.29 -5.17 -11.65
C SER A 5 2.32 -4.29 -12.90
N LYS A 6 1.57 -4.66 -13.95
CA LYS A 6 1.37 -3.82 -15.15
C LYS A 6 0.38 -2.68 -14.92
N THR A 7 -0.54 -2.85 -13.98
CA THR A 7 -1.61 -1.90 -13.70
C THR A 7 -1.30 -1.06 -12.47
N PHE A 8 -0.68 -1.67 -11.45
CA PHE A 8 -0.40 -1.04 -10.17
C PHE A 8 1.10 -1.04 -9.85
N GLU A 9 1.46 -0.14 -8.95
CA GLU A 9 2.76 -0.07 -8.33
C GLU A 9 2.60 0.19 -6.83
N ALA A 10 3.54 -0.32 -6.03
CA ALA A 10 3.58 -0.14 -4.59
C ALA A 10 4.81 0.67 -4.20
N GLU A 11 4.65 1.57 -3.23
CA GLU A 11 5.70 2.43 -2.70
C GLU A 11 5.51 2.63 -1.20
N LEU A 12 6.62 2.76 -0.47
CA LEU A 12 6.61 3.26 0.90
C LEU A 12 6.74 4.78 0.87
N VAL A 13 5.75 5.45 1.44
CA VAL A 13 5.73 6.91 1.58
C VAL A 13 6.01 7.25 3.02
N GLU A 14 6.94 8.18 3.28
CA GLU A 14 7.14 8.70 4.63
C GLU A 14 5.85 9.34 5.14
N HIS A 15 5.36 8.85 6.27
CA HIS A 15 4.27 9.50 6.98
C HIS A 15 4.78 10.84 7.50
N ARG A 16 4.50 11.93 6.77
CA ARG A 16 4.75 13.27 7.27
C ARG A 16 3.65 13.63 8.25
N PRO A 17 3.93 13.71 9.57
CA PRO A 17 2.95 14.27 10.48
C PRO A 17 2.72 15.73 10.06
N GLY A 18 1.54 16.01 9.51
CA GLY A 18 1.03 17.38 9.42
C GLY A 18 1.06 17.94 10.83
N GLY A 19 1.82 19.02 11.04
CA GLY A 19 2.22 19.47 12.35
C GLY A 19 1.07 19.56 13.38
N VAL A 20 1.48 19.41 14.63
CA VAL A 20 0.71 19.52 15.88
C VAL A 20 -0.24 18.36 16.19
N LEU A 21 0.17 17.47 17.10
CA LEU A 21 -0.62 17.05 18.27
C LEU A 21 0.23 16.11 19.17
N ARG A 22 0.43 16.53 20.42
CA ARG A 22 1.34 15.94 21.41
C ARG A 22 0.83 14.62 22.03
N LEU A 23 -0.17 13.94 21.44
CA LEU A 23 -0.89 12.82 22.08
C LEU A 23 -1.36 11.69 21.12
N ALA A 24 -1.00 11.70 19.84
CA ALA A 24 -1.38 10.59 18.95
C ALA A 24 -0.54 9.34 19.25
N PRO A 25 -1.10 8.12 19.13
CA PRO A 25 -0.30 6.89 19.15
C PRO A 25 0.80 6.95 18.09
N PRO A 26 1.93 6.22 18.24
CA PRO A 26 3.00 6.24 17.27
C PRO A 26 2.45 5.79 15.91
N ILE A 27 2.20 6.75 15.02
CA ILE A 27 1.87 6.44 13.64
C ILE A 27 3.15 5.85 13.04
N ALA A 28 3.00 4.76 12.29
CA ALA A 28 4.12 4.20 11.54
C ALA A 28 4.81 5.33 10.74
N PRO A 29 6.16 5.38 10.73
CA PRO A 29 6.90 6.42 10.02
C PRO A 29 6.76 6.28 8.51
N PHE A 30 6.23 5.14 8.02
CA PHE A 30 5.95 4.88 6.63
C PHE A 30 4.52 4.38 6.44
N GLU A 31 3.95 4.72 5.30
CA GLU A 31 2.70 4.18 4.76
C GLU A 31 3.03 3.39 3.49
N LEU A 32 2.49 2.18 3.37
CA LEU A 32 2.48 1.47 2.09
C LEU A 32 1.33 2.03 1.25
N VAL A 33 1.66 2.54 0.06
CA VAL A 33 0.70 3.04 -0.92
C VAL A 33 0.78 2.21 -2.18
N VAL A 34 -0.34 1.65 -2.60
CA VAL A 34 -0.51 1.02 -3.92
C VAL A 34 -1.31 1.97 -4.80
N ARG A 35 -0.76 2.31 -5.96
CA ARG A 35 -1.37 3.27 -6.91
C ARG A 35 -1.47 2.68 -8.31
N ARG A 36 -2.43 3.18 -9.08
CA ARG A 36 -2.58 2.83 -10.49
C ARG A 36 -1.55 3.57 -11.33
N ARG A 37 -0.82 2.86 -12.17
CA ARG A 37 0.25 3.43 -13.01
C ARG A 37 -0.27 4.44 -14.04
N ALA A 38 -1.47 4.22 -14.56
CA ALA A 38 -2.03 5.00 -15.66
C ALA A 38 -2.33 6.46 -15.27
N ASP A 39 -2.77 6.68 -14.04
CA ASP A 39 -3.33 7.96 -13.59
C ASP A 39 -2.89 8.36 -12.17
N GLY A 40 -2.16 7.50 -11.47
CA GLY A 40 -1.67 7.75 -10.12
C GLY A 40 -2.70 7.56 -9.01
N SER A 41 -3.95 7.17 -9.30
CA SER A 41 -4.98 6.99 -8.27
C SER A 41 -4.58 5.94 -7.25
N GLU A 42 -4.73 6.29 -5.97
CA GLU A 42 -4.45 5.40 -4.85
C GLU A 42 -5.54 4.32 -4.76
N LEU A 43 -5.09 3.07 -4.71
CA LEU A 43 -5.94 1.90 -4.52
C LEU A 43 -5.99 1.49 -3.05
N ILE A 44 -4.83 1.50 -2.39
CA ILE A 44 -4.62 1.06 -1.01
C ILE A 44 -3.63 2.03 -0.36
N ARG A 45 -3.91 2.42 0.88
CA ARG A 45 -2.99 3.11 1.77
C ARG A 45 -3.10 2.46 3.14
N THR A 46 -2.03 1.87 3.62
CA THR A 46 -2.00 1.22 4.94
C THR A 46 -0.74 1.61 5.72
N PRO A 47 -0.83 1.82 7.05
CA PRO A 47 0.36 2.01 7.88
C PRO A 47 1.31 0.82 7.73
N ALA A 48 2.56 1.08 7.39
CA ALA A 48 3.58 0.04 7.33
C ALA A 48 4.21 -0.09 8.73
N GLU A 49 3.71 -1.03 9.54
CA GLU A 49 4.12 -1.19 10.93
C GLU A 49 5.66 -1.26 11.10
N LEU A 50 6.10 -0.66 12.20
CA LEU A 50 7.45 -0.12 12.43
C LEU A 50 8.61 -1.11 12.31
N ASP A 51 8.36 -2.41 12.45
CA ASP A 51 9.44 -3.39 12.56
C ASP A 51 10.02 -3.84 11.21
N ALA A 52 9.25 -3.76 10.10
CA ALA A 52 9.76 -4.15 8.77
C ALA A 52 8.93 -3.61 7.58
N PRO A 53 8.85 -2.29 7.37
CA PRO A 53 8.10 -1.71 6.26
C PRO A 53 8.59 -2.17 4.89
N GLU A 54 9.90 -2.43 4.73
CA GLU A 54 10.49 -2.92 3.49
C GLU A 54 10.04 -4.35 3.14
N LEU A 55 9.82 -5.22 4.14
CA LEU A 55 9.32 -6.59 3.92
C LEU A 55 7.87 -6.58 3.45
N LEU A 56 7.05 -5.66 3.99
CA LEU A 56 5.69 -5.46 3.52
C LEU A 56 5.68 -4.99 2.06
N LEU A 57 6.54 -4.03 1.71
CA LEU A 57 6.68 -3.56 0.33
C LEU A 57 7.12 -4.69 -0.62
N ASP A 58 8.11 -5.50 -0.22
CA ASP A 58 8.58 -6.63 -1.03
C ASP A 58 7.47 -7.66 -1.26
N THR A 59 6.71 -7.98 -0.20
CA THR A 59 5.55 -8.86 -0.27
C THR A 59 4.51 -8.36 -1.26
N VAL A 60 4.13 -7.08 -1.17
CA VAL A 60 3.12 -6.49 -2.06
C VAL A 60 3.62 -6.43 -3.50
N ARG A 61 4.91 -6.12 -3.71
CA ARG A 61 5.51 -6.12 -5.06
C ARG A 61 5.54 -7.51 -5.67
N ARG A 62 5.80 -8.53 -4.86
CA ARG A 62 5.74 -9.93 -5.26
C ARG A 62 4.32 -10.34 -5.65
N ASP A 63 3.34 -10.02 -4.82
CA ASP A 63 1.93 -10.31 -5.10
C ASP A 63 1.45 -9.57 -6.37
N LEU A 64 1.90 -8.33 -6.58
CA LEU A 64 1.62 -7.63 -7.83
C LEU A 64 2.19 -8.37 -9.07
N ASP A 65 3.34 -9.02 -8.95
CA ASP A 65 3.97 -9.74 -10.06
C ASP A 65 3.39 -11.14 -10.28
N GLU A 66 3.04 -11.83 -9.20
CA GLU A 66 2.52 -13.20 -9.21
C GLU A 66 1.00 -13.26 -9.44
N MET A 67 0.23 -12.30 -8.93
CA MET A 67 -1.22 -12.27 -9.00
C MET A 67 -1.73 -11.45 -10.20
N THR A 68 -2.92 -11.81 -10.66
CA THR A 68 -3.66 -11.00 -11.62
C THR A 68 -4.31 -9.79 -10.94
N VAL A 69 -4.78 -8.83 -11.73
CA VAL A 69 -5.45 -7.61 -11.20
C VAL A 69 -6.63 -7.97 -10.28
N ASP A 70 -7.50 -8.88 -10.71
CA ASP A 70 -8.68 -9.27 -9.94
C ASP A 70 -8.31 -10.04 -8.66
N GLU A 71 -7.32 -10.94 -8.73
CA GLU A 71 -6.80 -11.67 -7.55
C GLU A 71 -6.15 -10.71 -6.55
N PHE A 72 -5.32 -9.79 -7.02
CA PHE A 72 -4.68 -8.80 -6.16
C PHE A 72 -5.71 -7.90 -5.47
N ILE A 73 -6.71 -7.41 -6.21
CA ILE A 73 -7.80 -6.62 -5.62
C ILE A 73 -8.60 -7.46 -4.63
N ALA A 74 -8.90 -8.72 -4.93
CA ALA A 74 -9.62 -9.58 -4.00
C ALA A 74 -8.82 -9.81 -2.71
N GLU A 75 -7.51 -10.07 -2.78
CA GLU A 75 -6.71 -10.35 -1.57
C GLU A 75 -6.38 -9.09 -0.77
N TRP A 76 -5.95 -8.03 -1.46
CA TRP A 76 -5.43 -6.82 -0.81
C TRP A 76 -6.46 -5.72 -0.63
N LYS A 77 -7.57 -5.78 -1.36
CA LYS A 77 -8.65 -4.81 -1.31
C LYS A 77 -9.96 -5.51 -0.91
N MET A 78 -10.03 -6.01 0.32
CA MET A 78 -11.29 -6.40 0.97
C MET A 78 -11.67 -5.37 2.05
N PRO A 79 -12.97 -5.12 2.23
CA PRO A 79 -13.65 -3.86 1.93
C PRO A 79 -13.41 -2.81 3.02
N ASP A 80 -13.05 -1.60 2.63
CA ASP A 80 -13.41 -0.45 3.46
C ASP A 80 -14.88 -0.12 3.19
N SER A 81 -15.67 -0.06 4.26
CA SER A 81 -16.89 0.76 4.37
C SER A 81 -18.10 0.41 3.48
N LEU A 82 -19.03 -0.36 4.06
CA LEU A 82 -20.47 -0.02 3.95
C LEU A 82 -20.75 1.23 4.81
#